data_AF-A0A9E3B7N6-F1
#
_entry.id   AF-A0A9E3B7N6-F1
#
_cell.length_a   1.000
_cell.length_b   1.000
_cell.length_c   1.000
_cell.angle_alpha   90.00
_cell.angle_beta   90.00
_cell.angle_gamma   90.00
#
_symmetry.space_group_name_H-M   'P 1'
#
loop_
_entity.id
_entity.type
_entity.pdbx_description
1 polymer ?
#
loop_
_entity_poly.entity_id
_entity_poly.type
_entity_poly.pdbx_seq_one_letter_code
_entity_poly.pdbx_strand_id
1 'polypeptide(L)'
;GKLIKDYETDEFKQAVSFARDLWSAGLYHPNTPSYGGSGNPDYAAGRFAVQISVWGQYIQNWDLLASVNPNGKTYPMHPFAADGGTPVYLAGNGNFGVTFIKQQPSPDRVKMLLRVANFFAAPFGSQEWLLNYYGVKDTDYKFDDSGTPVATDQGRAELTATWRYITSPPYALFDSVRSQEFATVTHTAEQAMLAVVQFDPTLGLQSASAYQLGIPAQTTLYAGVQDIVLGRRPLSDLDGLVADWRNAAGEKMRGEYMDALAATKK
;
A
#
# COMPACT_ATOMS: atom_id res chain seq x y z
N GLY A 1 2.02 17.38 -22.78
CA GLY A 1 2.09 17.94 -21.42
C GLY A 1 3.50 17.80 -20.89
N LYS A 2 3.83 18.50 -19.80
CA LYS A 2 5.07 18.27 -19.03
C LYS A 2 4.72 17.35 -17.86
N LEU A 3 5.59 16.37 -17.57
CA LEU A 3 5.49 15.61 -16.33
C LEU A 3 5.98 16.49 -15.18
N ILE A 4 5.25 16.54 -14.08
CA ILE A 4 5.61 17.27 -12.85
C ILE A 4 5.49 16.28 -11.70
N LYS A 5 6.51 16.16 -10.85
CA LYS A 5 6.43 15.34 -9.65
C LYS A 5 5.75 16.17 -8.56
N ASP A 6 4.88 15.54 -7.77
CA ASP A 6 4.21 16.13 -6.60
C ASP A 6 5.14 16.96 -5.71
N TYR A 7 6.37 16.52 -5.46
CA TYR A 7 7.35 17.24 -4.64
C TYR A 7 7.67 18.66 -5.13
N GLU A 8 7.46 18.94 -6.41
CA GLU A 8 7.77 20.21 -7.07
C GLU A 8 6.62 21.21 -7.03
N THR A 9 5.53 20.87 -6.35
CA THR A 9 4.29 21.66 -6.32
C THR A 9 4.17 22.49 -5.04
N ASP A 10 3.43 23.60 -5.12
CA ASP A 10 3.12 24.43 -3.95
C ASP A 10 2.23 23.66 -2.95
N GLU A 11 1.37 22.77 -3.46
CA GLU A 11 0.52 21.88 -2.67
C GLU A 11 1.34 20.95 -1.77
N PHE A 12 2.48 20.43 -2.25
CA PHE A 12 3.37 19.63 -1.43
C PHE A 12 3.98 20.44 -0.28
N LYS A 13 4.39 21.68 -0.55
CA LYS A 13 4.88 22.60 0.48
C LYS A 13 3.83 22.91 1.54
N GLN A 14 2.58 23.12 1.11
CA GLN A 14 1.44 23.30 2.03
C GLN A 14 1.19 22.03 2.87
N ALA A 15 1.26 20.85 2.27
CA ALA A 15 1.09 19.58 2.98
C ALA A 15 2.17 19.36 4.04
N VAL A 16 3.44 19.66 3.73
CA VAL A 16 4.54 19.58 4.71
C VAL A 16 4.36 20.58 5.83
N SER A 17 3.95 21.82 5.53
CA SER A 17 3.64 22.82 6.56
C SER A 17 2.51 22.35 7.47
N PHE A 18 1.43 21.83 6.90
CA PHE A 18 0.29 21.33 7.66
C PHE A 18 0.69 20.15 8.57
N ALA A 19 1.47 19.20 8.06
CA ALA A 19 1.97 18.08 8.87
C ALA A 19 2.84 18.56 10.04
N ARG A 20 3.71 19.56 9.83
CA ARG A 20 4.49 20.20 10.91
C ARG A 20 3.59 20.85 11.95
N ASP A 21 2.55 21.55 11.52
CA ASP A 21 1.63 22.25 12.42
C ASP A 21 0.81 21.26 13.26
N LEU A 22 0.35 20.16 12.65
CA LEU A 22 -0.29 19.04 13.36
C LEU A 22 0.64 18.38 14.38
N TRP A 23 1.91 18.17 14.04
CA TRP A 23 2.92 17.63 14.97
C TRP A 23 3.13 18.59 16.14
N SER A 24 3.31 19.88 15.86
CA SER A 24 3.50 20.93 16.86
C SER A 24 2.28 21.08 17.79
N ALA A 25 1.08 20.84 17.26
CA ALA A 25 -0.15 20.82 18.03
C ALA A 25 -0.37 19.53 18.85
N GLY A 26 0.53 18.55 18.76
CA GLY A 26 0.42 17.27 19.49
C GLY A 26 -0.66 16.33 18.95
N LEU A 27 -1.09 16.51 17.69
CA LEU A 27 -2.14 15.69 17.07
C LEU A 27 -1.64 14.37 16.48
N TYR A 28 -0.32 14.23 16.34
CA TYR A 28 0.31 12.95 16.06
C TYR A 28 0.58 12.18 17.35
N HIS A 29 0.50 10.85 17.28
CA HIS A 29 0.97 10.01 18.37
C HIS A 29 2.48 10.21 18.59
N PRO A 30 2.99 10.35 19.82
CA PRO A 30 4.40 10.63 20.08
C PRO A 30 5.37 9.59 19.49
N ASN A 31 4.93 8.33 19.38
CA ASN A 31 5.71 7.23 18.81
C ASN A 31 5.69 7.17 17.28
N THR A 32 4.98 8.07 16.58
CA THR A 32 4.91 8.09 15.11
C THR A 32 6.29 7.98 14.44
N PRO A 33 7.35 8.68 14.88
CA PRO A 33 8.68 8.57 14.25
C PRO A 33 9.34 7.21 14.44
N SER A 34 8.93 6.44 15.45
CA SER A 34 9.52 5.13 15.79
C SER A 34 8.72 3.93 15.29
N TYR A 35 7.47 4.10 14.83
CA TYR A 35 6.66 2.95 14.44
C TYR A 35 7.24 2.22 13.22
N GLY A 36 7.82 2.90 12.24
CA GLY A 36 8.38 2.24 11.05
C GLY A 36 7.41 1.29 10.33
N GLY A 37 6.09 1.57 10.38
CA GLY A 37 5.03 0.70 9.86
C GLY A 37 4.39 -0.28 10.85
N SER A 38 4.89 -0.36 12.10
CA SER A 38 4.41 -1.30 13.13
C SER A 38 3.35 -0.75 14.09
N GLY A 39 2.61 0.29 13.70
CA GLY A 39 1.62 0.96 14.55
C GLY A 39 0.31 0.20 14.79
N ASN A 40 0.10 -0.97 14.17
CA ASN A 40 -1.18 -1.68 14.19
C ASN A 40 -1.69 -2.06 15.59
N PRO A 41 -0.85 -2.57 16.53
CA PRO A 41 -1.32 -2.90 17.87
C PRO A 41 -1.85 -1.67 18.63
N ASP A 42 -1.15 -0.55 18.54
CA ASP A 42 -1.57 0.71 19.19
C ASP A 42 -2.80 1.31 18.51
N TYR A 43 -2.91 1.22 17.19
CA TYR A 43 -4.12 1.60 16.45
C TYR A 43 -5.32 0.76 16.89
N ALA A 44 -5.19 -0.57 16.90
CA ALA A 44 -6.25 -1.49 17.31
C ALA A 44 -6.66 -1.29 18.79
N ALA A 45 -5.70 -0.92 19.64
CA ALA A 45 -5.94 -0.54 21.04
C ALA A 45 -6.54 0.87 21.21
N GLY A 46 -6.79 1.60 20.12
CA GLY A 46 -7.42 2.93 20.14
C GLY A 46 -6.49 4.06 20.62
N ARG A 47 -5.16 3.90 20.51
CA ARG A 47 -4.19 4.94 20.89
C ARG A 47 -4.17 6.14 19.94
N PHE A 48 -4.64 5.97 18.71
CA PHE A 48 -4.84 7.03 17.73
C PHE A 48 -5.95 6.64 16.74
N ALA A 49 -6.65 7.64 16.19
CA ALA A 49 -7.85 7.43 15.39
C ALA A 49 -7.60 7.26 13.89
N VAL A 50 -6.48 7.76 13.38
CA VAL A 50 -6.14 7.74 11.95
C VAL A 50 -4.76 7.12 11.77
N GLN A 51 -4.66 6.16 10.86
CA GLN A 51 -3.42 5.51 10.47
C GLN A 51 -3.28 5.54 8.95
N ILE A 52 -2.06 5.75 8.46
CA ILE A 52 -1.74 5.46 7.07
C ILE A 52 -1.65 3.94 6.91
N SER A 53 -2.40 3.39 5.97
CA SER A 53 -2.45 1.95 5.69
C SER A 53 -2.41 1.69 4.20
N VAL A 54 -2.02 0.46 3.84
CA VAL A 54 -2.24 -0.12 2.51
C VAL A 54 -3.34 -1.18 2.58
N TRP A 55 -3.86 -1.63 1.43
CA TRP A 55 -5.00 -2.54 1.39
C TRP A 55 -4.76 -3.88 2.09
N GLY A 56 -3.59 -4.49 1.86
CA GLY A 56 -3.21 -5.73 2.54
C GLY A 56 -3.14 -5.57 4.07
N GLN A 57 -2.70 -4.41 4.55
CA GLN A 57 -2.64 -4.10 5.98
C GLN A 57 -4.02 -3.78 6.56
N TYR A 58 -4.89 -3.10 5.80
CA TYR A 58 -6.27 -2.83 6.20
C TYR A 58 -7.04 -4.14 6.42
N ILE A 59 -6.90 -5.11 5.52
CA ILE A 59 -7.48 -6.46 5.69
C ILE A 59 -6.98 -7.12 6.99
N GLN A 60 -5.65 -7.15 7.21
CA GLN A 60 -5.08 -7.73 8.42
C GLN A 60 -5.54 -7.01 9.71
N ASN A 61 -5.78 -5.70 9.63
CA ASN A 61 -6.24 -4.92 10.76
C ASN A 61 -7.67 -5.26 11.17
N TRP A 62 -8.51 -5.84 10.31
CA TRP A 62 -9.85 -6.28 10.72
C TRP A 62 -9.80 -7.48 11.67
N ASP A 63 -9.00 -8.49 11.35
CA ASP A 63 -8.75 -9.64 12.24
C ASP A 63 -8.13 -9.16 13.56
N LEU A 64 -7.10 -8.30 13.50
CA LEU A 64 -6.45 -7.76 14.70
C LEU A 64 -7.44 -6.95 15.55
N LEU A 65 -8.20 -6.04 14.94
CA LEU A 65 -9.18 -5.22 15.64
C LEU A 65 -10.25 -6.09 16.30
N ALA A 66 -10.78 -7.09 15.61
CA ALA A 66 -11.76 -8.02 16.17
C ALA A 66 -11.23 -8.74 17.42
N SER A 67 -9.93 -9.04 17.48
CA SER A 67 -9.30 -9.67 18.64
C SER A 67 -9.01 -8.70 19.80
N VAL A 68 -8.53 -7.48 19.51
CA VAL A 68 -8.06 -6.52 20.52
C VAL A 68 -9.19 -5.63 21.04
N ASN A 69 -10.09 -5.22 20.15
CA ASN A 69 -11.24 -4.36 20.44
C ASN A 69 -12.45 -4.80 19.60
N PRO A 70 -13.20 -5.83 20.06
CA PRO A 70 -14.29 -6.44 19.28
C PRO A 70 -15.41 -5.47 18.87
N ASN A 71 -15.59 -4.38 19.62
CA ASN A 71 -16.58 -3.33 19.34
C ASN A 71 -16.01 -2.19 18.46
N GLY A 72 -14.71 -2.25 18.15
CA GLY A 72 -14.01 -1.27 17.35
C GLY A 72 -14.50 -1.25 15.91
N LYS A 73 -14.43 -0.06 15.29
CA LYS A 73 -14.77 0.14 13.88
C LYS A 73 -13.61 0.84 13.20
N THR A 74 -13.09 0.23 12.14
CA THR A 74 -12.06 0.80 11.30
C THR A 74 -12.55 0.81 9.86
N TYR A 75 -12.57 2.00 9.26
CA TYR A 75 -13.04 2.19 7.89
C TYR A 75 -12.04 3.03 7.11
N PRO A 76 -11.88 2.74 5.80
CA PRO A 76 -11.08 3.60 4.93
C PRO A 76 -11.70 5.00 4.89
N MET A 77 -10.85 6.01 5.02
CA MET A 77 -11.29 7.39 4.88
C MET A 77 -11.64 7.67 3.42
N HIS A 78 -12.85 8.18 3.16
CA HIS A 78 -13.23 8.59 1.81
C HIS A 78 -12.36 9.78 1.35
N PRO A 79 -12.03 9.89 0.06
CA PRO A 79 -11.32 11.06 -0.46
C PRO A 79 -12.08 12.35 -0.16
N PHE A 80 -11.37 13.37 0.29
CA PHE A 80 -11.91 14.71 0.56
C PHE A 80 -10.91 15.77 0.08
N ALA A 81 -11.41 16.94 -0.31
CA ALA A 81 -10.59 18.09 -0.64
C ALA A 81 -10.48 19.02 0.57
N ALA A 82 -9.31 19.62 0.76
CA ALA A 82 -9.04 20.52 1.90
C ALA A 82 -9.95 21.77 1.90
N ASP A 83 -10.43 22.19 0.72
CA ASP A 83 -11.28 23.34 0.50
C ASP A 83 -12.76 22.98 0.25
N GLY A 84 -13.12 21.69 0.38
CA GLY A 84 -14.46 21.19 0.06
C GLY A 84 -14.75 21.08 -1.45
N GLY A 85 -13.76 21.29 -2.32
CA GLY A 85 -13.84 21.06 -3.76
C GLY A 85 -13.82 19.58 -4.15
N THR A 86 -13.49 19.31 -5.42
CA THR A 86 -13.39 17.94 -5.93
C THR A 86 -12.16 17.24 -5.32
N PRO A 87 -12.33 16.11 -4.62
CA PRO A 87 -11.20 15.39 -4.06
C PRO A 87 -10.35 14.76 -5.16
N VAL A 88 -9.10 14.47 -4.82
CA VAL A 88 -8.19 13.70 -5.67
C VAL A 88 -7.76 12.45 -4.91
N TYR A 89 -7.83 11.30 -5.57
CA TYR A 89 -7.25 10.07 -5.06
C TYR A 89 -6.19 9.56 -6.03
N LEU A 90 -4.93 9.47 -5.58
CA LEU A 90 -3.85 8.99 -6.44
C LEU A 90 -3.91 7.46 -6.52
N ALA A 91 -3.97 6.93 -7.74
CA ALA A 91 -3.94 5.48 -7.95
C ALA A 91 -2.61 4.89 -7.47
N GLY A 92 -2.69 3.71 -6.85
CA GLY A 92 -1.50 2.89 -6.64
C GLY A 92 -0.94 2.37 -7.97
N ASN A 93 0.23 1.74 -7.91
CA ASN A 93 0.90 1.13 -9.05
C ASN A 93 0.18 -0.10 -9.64
N GLY A 94 -0.92 -0.56 -9.03
CA GLY A 94 -1.74 -1.67 -9.52
C GLY A 94 -1.16 -3.07 -9.26
N ASN A 95 0.09 -3.19 -8.82
CA ASN A 95 0.71 -4.45 -8.45
C ASN A 95 1.70 -4.28 -7.29
N PHE A 96 1.69 -5.19 -6.32
CA PHE A 96 2.64 -5.13 -5.19
C PHE A 96 4.06 -5.56 -5.61
N GLY A 97 4.15 -6.49 -6.56
CA GLY A 97 5.42 -7.02 -7.07
C GLY A 97 5.23 -7.68 -8.43
N VAL A 98 6.34 -8.10 -9.04
CA VAL A 98 6.35 -8.86 -10.29
C VAL A 98 7.27 -10.05 -10.12
N THR A 99 6.77 -11.24 -10.41
CA THR A 99 7.57 -12.47 -10.42
C THR A 99 8.09 -12.73 -11.82
N PHE A 100 9.41 -12.83 -11.93
CA PHE A 100 10.09 -13.16 -13.18
C PHE A 100 10.54 -14.61 -13.18
N ILE A 101 10.24 -15.33 -14.26
CA ILE A 101 10.81 -16.66 -14.51
C ILE A 101 12.08 -16.46 -15.33
N LYS A 102 13.24 -16.79 -14.73
CA LYS A 102 14.52 -16.82 -15.47
C LYS A 102 14.40 -17.76 -16.68
N GLN A 103 15.15 -17.49 -17.74
CA GLN A 103 15.25 -18.40 -18.88
C GLN A 103 15.52 -19.85 -18.41
N GLN A 104 14.68 -20.77 -18.88
CA GLN A 104 14.74 -22.18 -18.51
C GLN A 104 15.32 -23.01 -19.66
N PRO A 105 15.96 -24.16 -19.36
CA PRO A 105 16.57 -25.02 -20.38
C PRO A 105 15.56 -25.74 -21.27
N SER A 106 14.28 -25.81 -20.88
CA SER A 106 13.23 -26.44 -21.68
C SER A 106 11.86 -25.76 -21.51
N PRO A 107 11.00 -25.82 -22.54
CA PRO A 107 9.61 -25.35 -22.43
C PRO A 107 8.80 -26.06 -21.33
N ASP A 108 9.08 -27.34 -21.07
CA ASP A 108 8.36 -28.10 -20.05
C ASP A 108 8.66 -27.62 -18.64
N ARG A 109 9.89 -27.16 -18.38
CA ARG A 109 10.24 -26.52 -17.11
C ARG A 109 9.47 -25.20 -16.92
N VAL A 110 9.32 -24.40 -17.98
CA VAL A 110 8.51 -23.17 -17.94
C VAL A 110 7.04 -23.51 -17.61
N LYS A 111 6.44 -24.48 -18.30
CA LYS A 111 5.06 -24.91 -18.04
C LYS A 111 4.87 -25.39 -16.61
N MET A 112 5.83 -26.13 -16.04
CA MET A 112 5.78 -26.56 -14.65
C MET A 112 5.80 -25.36 -13.68
N LEU A 113 6.72 -24.40 -13.88
CA LEU A 113 6.77 -23.19 -13.06
C LEU A 113 5.49 -22.36 -13.16
N LEU A 114 4.89 -22.27 -14.36
CA LEU A 114 3.59 -21.62 -14.55
C LEU A 114 2.46 -22.35 -13.84
N ARG A 115 2.48 -23.69 -13.75
CA ARG A 115 1.51 -24.45 -12.94
C ARG A 115 1.65 -24.17 -11.44
N VAL A 116 2.89 -24.02 -10.95
CA VAL A 116 3.14 -23.61 -9.56
C VAL A 116 2.60 -22.20 -9.31
N ALA A 117 2.85 -21.25 -10.22
CA ALA A 117 2.26 -19.92 -10.13
C ALA A 117 0.72 -19.97 -10.16
N ASN A 118 0.12 -20.79 -11.04
CA ASN A 118 -1.32 -20.94 -11.12
C ASN A 118 -1.95 -21.48 -9.81
N PHE A 119 -1.24 -22.38 -9.10
CA PHE A 119 -1.66 -22.85 -7.77
C PHE A 119 -1.72 -21.72 -6.73
N PHE A 120 -0.71 -20.83 -6.71
CA PHE A 120 -0.72 -19.67 -5.80
C PHE A 120 -1.71 -18.58 -6.24
N ALA A 121 -2.04 -18.50 -7.52
CA ALA A 121 -3.07 -17.62 -8.07
C ALA A 121 -4.48 -18.22 -8.03
N ALA A 122 -4.69 -19.34 -7.33
CA ALA A 122 -5.98 -20.01 -7.28
C ALA A 122 -7.08 -19.09 -6.73
N PRO A 123 -8.29 -19.11 -7.32
CA PRO A 123 -9.35 -18.17 -6.98
C PRO A 123 -9.90 -18.40 -5.57
N PHE A 124 -10.44 -17.34 -4.98
CA PHE A 124 -11.18 -17.40 -3.72
C PHE A 124 -12.22 -18.53 -3.73
N GLY A 125 -12.29 -19.30 -2.64
CA GLY A 125 -13.19 -20.43 -2.49
C GLY A 125 -12.67 -21.77 -3.04
N SER A 126 -11.52 -21.79 -3.74
CA SER A 126 -10.86 -23.05 -4.11
C SER A 126 -10.15 -23.71 -2.91
N GLN A 127 -9.86 -25.00 -3.02
CA GLN A 127 -9.10 -25.73 -1.99
C GLN A 127 -7.67 -25.21 -1.88
N GLU A 128 -7.07 -24.86 -3.01
CA GLU A 128 -5.73 -24.27 -3.10
C GLU A 128 -5.69 -22.89 -2.43
N TRP A 129 -6.72 -22.06 -2.64
CA TRP A 129 -6.83 -20.79 -1.95
C TRP A 129 -6.95 -20.97 -0.44
N LEU A 130 -7.81 -21.89 0.04
CA LEU A 130 -7.92 -22.20 1.47
C LEU A 130 -6.58 -22.66 2.05
N LEU A 131 -5.85 -23.52 1.34
CA LEU A 131 -4.53 -23.96 1.79
C LEU A 131 -3.53 -22.81 1.86
N ASN A 132 -3.52 -21.92 0.88
CA ASN A 132 -2.63 -20.76 0.84
C ASN A 132 -2.96 -19.69 1.90
N TYR A 133 -4.25 -19.52 2.22
CA TYR A 133 -4.76 -18.44 3.06
C TYR A 133 -5.08 -18.83 4.50
N TYR A 134 -5.36 -20.10 4.76
CA TYR A 134 -5.77 -20.64 6.06
C TYR A 134 -4.99 -21.88 6.51
N GLY A 135 -4.21 -22.51 5.63
CA GLY A 135 -3.40 -23.69 5.97
C GLY A 135 -4.16 -25.01 5.86
N VAL A 136 -3.83 -25.97 6.71
CA VAL A 136 -4.41 -27.32 6.72
C VAL A 136 -5.68 -27.34 7.58
N LYS A 137 -6.77 -27.88 7.01
CA LYS A 137 -8.03 -28.05 7.74
C LYS A 137 -7.83 -28.91 9.00
N ASP A 138 -8.52 -28.54 10.07
CA ASP A 138 -8.49 -29.15 11.41
C ASP A 138 -7.18 -28.95 12.21
N THR A 139 -6.10 -28.51 11.55
CA THR A 139 -4.84 -28.07 12.19
C THR A 139 -4.81 -26.54 12.32
N ASP A 140 -4.82 -25.85 11.18
CA ASP A 140 -4.62 -24.40 11.10
C ASP A 140 -5.93 -23.63 11.07
N TYR A 141 -7.01 -24.26 10.58
CA TYR A 141 -8.35 -23.67 10.58
C TYR A 141 -9.46 -24.72 10.67
N LYS A 142 -10.66 -24.29 11.07
CA LYS A 142 -11.91 -25.07 11.01
C LYS A 142 -13.01 -24.23 10.39
N PHE A 143 -13.99 -24.87 9.75
CA PHE A 143 -15.19 -24.16 9.33
C PHE A 143 -16.11 -23.97 10.53
N ASP A 144 -16.70 -22.78 10.64
CA ASP A 144 -17.86 -22.57 11.50
C ASP A 144 -19.15 -23.07 10.83
N ASP A 145 -20.28 -22.92 11.53
CA ASP A 145 -21.60 -23.36 11.04
C ASP A 145 -22.06 -22.60 9.78
N SER A 146 -21.48 -21.44 9.48
CA SER A 146 -21.74 -20.66 8.26
C SER A 146 -20.87 -21.07 7.07
N GLY A 147 -19.90 -21.96 7.28
CA GLY A 147 -18.92 -22.36 6.27
C GLY A 147 -17.73 -21.40 6.16
N THR A 148 -17.54 -20.51 7.14
CA THR A 148 -16.42 -19.57 7.18
C THR A 148 -15.18 -20.23 7.77
N PRO A 149 -14.00 -20.15 7.13
CA PRO A 149 -12.76 -20.67 7.71
C PRO A 149 -12.30 -19.79 8.88
N VAL A 150 -12.24 -20.38 10.07
CA VAL A 150 -11.77 -19.75 11.30
C VAL A 150 -10.42 -20.34 11.70
N ALA A 151 -9.39 -19.50 11.78
CA ALA A 151 -8.05 -19.93 12.18
C ALA A 151 -8.04 -20.48 13.62
N THR A 152 -7.26 -21.53 13.86
CA THR A 152 -6.91 -22.01 15.21
C THR A 152 -5.83 -21.12 15.82
N ASP A 153 -5.50 -21.31 17.10
CA ASP A 153 -4.35 -20.63 17.71
C ASP A 153 -3.04 -20.95 16.97
N GLN A 154 -2.88 -22.21 16.55
CA GLN A 154 -1.72 -22.64 15.76
C GLN A 154 -1.69 -21.96 14.40
N GLY A 155 -2.80 -21.97 13.65
CA GLY A 155 -2.88 -21.31 12.35
C GLY A 155 -2.56 -19.82 12.43
N ARG A 156 -3.05 -19.12 13.47
CA ARG A 156 -2.69 -17.70 13.71
C ARG A 156 -1.19 -17.50 13.96
N ALA A 157 -0.55 -18.42 14.67
CA ALA A 157 0.87 -18.30 15.03
C ALA A 157 1.81 -18.69 13.87
N GLU A 158 1.44 -19.68 13.07
CA GLU A 158 2.35 -20.33 12.11
C GLU A 158 2.13 -19.87 10.66
N LEU A 159 0.94 -19.39 10.32
CA LEU A 159 0.58 -19.00 8.96
C LEU A 159 1.13 -17.62 8.58
N THR A 160 2.45 -17.49 8.58
CA THR A 160 3.23 -16.32 8.13
C THR A 160 3.68 -16.43 6.66
N ALA A 161 3.05 -17.37 5.95
CA ALA A 161 3.31 -17.81 4.59
C ALA A 161 3.67 -16.71 3.57
N THR A 162 4.97 -16.62 3.24
CA THR A 162 5.51 -15.69 2.23
C THR A 162 5.27 -16.14 0.79
N TRP A 163 4.79 -17.37 0.56
CA TRP A 163 4.53 -17.90 -0.79
C TRP A 163 3.51 -17.07 -1.59
N ARG A 164 2.64 -16.30 -0.90
CA ARG A 164 1.70 -15.35 -1.52
C ARG A 164 2.40 -14.24 -2.32
N TYR A 165 3.69 -13.99 -2.05
CA TYR A 165 4.49 -13.04 -2.82
C TYR A 165 5.03 -13.59 -4.14
N ILE A 166 4.88 -14.90 -4.42
CA ILE A 166 5.19 -15.47 -5.74
C ILE A 166 4.12 -15.02 -6.75
N THR A 167 2.86 -15.21 -6.42
CA THR A 167 1.69 -14.64 -7.09
C THR A 167 0.49 -14.82 -6.19
N SER A 168 -0.59 -14.10 -6.46
CA SER A 168 -1.84 -14.19 -5.71
C SER A 168 -3.02 -13.85 -6.62
N PRO A 169 -4.22 -14.39 -6.35
CA PRO A 169 -5.44 -13.88 -6.99
C PRO A 169 -5.70 -12.42 -6.55
N PRO A 170 -6.57 -11.70 -7.27
CA PRO A 170 -7.16 -10.47 -6.74
C PRO A 170 -7.77 -10.71 -5.36
N TYR A 171 -7.70 -9.71 -4.48
CA TYR A 171 -8.34 -9.80 -3.16
C TYR A 171 -9.85 -9.96 -3.32
N ALA A 172 -10.41 -10.96 -2.63
CA ALA A 172 -11.84 -11.01 -2.40
C ALA A 172 -12.20 -10.04 -1.27
N LEU A 173 -13.35 -9.38 -1.37
CA LEU A 173 -13.89 -8.58 -0.28
C LEU A 173 -14.48 -9.51 0.78
N PHE A 174 -13.61 -10.09 1.60
CA PHE A 174 -13.94 -11.10 2.59
C PHE A 174 -13.10 -10.91 3.86
N ASP A 175 -13.76 -11.07 5.01
CA ASP A 175 -13.16 -11.10 6.34
C ASP A 175 -13.75 -12.29 7.12
N SER A 176 -12.93 -12.99 7.91
CA SER A 176 -13.34 -14.23 8.57
C SER A 176 -14.25 -14.01 9.79
N VAL A 177 -14.35 -12.77 10.28
CA VAL A 177 -15.11 -12.45 11.51
C VAL A 177 -16.34 -11.60 11.21
N ARG A 178 -16.20 -10.61 10.32
CA ARG A 178 -17.20 -9.56 10.04
C ARG A 178 -17.41 -9.36 8.54
N SER A 179 -17.40 -10.46 7.77
CA SER A 179 -17.40 -10.47 6.30
C SER A 179 -18.40 -9.51 5.63
N GLN A 180 -19.67 -9.53 6.06
CA GLN A 180 -20.70 -8.67 5.45
C GLN A 180 -20.43 -7.19 5.68
N GLU A 181 -20.01 -6.82 6.89
CA GLU A 181 -19.64 -5.44 7.22
C GLU A 181 -18.41 -5.03 6.41
N PHE A 182 -17.36 -5.87 6.42
CA PHE A 182 -16.13 -5.65 5.67
C PHE A 182 -16.41 -5.41 4.19
N ALA A 183 -17.15 -6.31 3.54
CA ALA A 183 -17.48 -6.18 2.13
C ALA A 183 -18.24 -4.88 1.83
N THR A 184 -19.21 -4.52 2.67
CA THR A 184 -20.05 -3.32 2.46
C THR A 184 -19.24 -2.04 2.55
N VAL A 185 -18.45 -1.86 3.62
CA VAL A 185 -17.70 -0.62 3.85
C VAL A 185 -16.51 -0.50 2.91
N THR A 186 -15.86 -1.62 2.61
CA THR A 186 -14.70 -1.68 1.70
C THR A 186 -15.13 -1.40 0.27
N HIS A 187 -16.21 -2.02 -0.22
CA HIS A 187 -16.76 -1.73 -1.53
C HIS A 187 -17.16 -0.26 -1.68
N THR A 188 -17.84 0.30 -0.67
CA THR A 188 -18.25 1.71 -0.66
C THR A 188 -17.04 2.65 -0.78
N ALA A 189 -15.98 2.38 -0.02
CA ALA A 189 -14.75 3.15 -0.08
C ALA A 189 -14.04 3.03 -1.45
N GLU A 190 -13.96 1.83 -2.02
CA GLU A 190 -13.39 1.61 -3.36
C GLU A 190 -14.17 2.38 -4.43
N GLN A 191 -15.51 2.39 -4.38
CA GLN A 191 -16.33 3.19 -5.31
C GLN A 191 -16.08 4.69 -5.15
N ALA A 192 -15.97 5.19 -3.92
CA ALA A 192 -15.66 6.60 -3.65
C ALA A 192 -14.27 6.99 -4.19
N MET A 193 -13.28 6.10 -4.04
CA MET A 193 -11.93 6.29 -4.58
C MET A 193 -11.92 6.27 -6.11
N LEU A 194 -12.57 5.28 -6.74
CA LEU A 194 -12.65 5.15 -8.20
C LEU A 194 -13.34 6.33 -8.87
N ALA A 195 -14.29 6.98 -8.20
CA ALA A 195 -14.97 8.16 -8.73
C ALA A 195 -14.04 9.37 -8.96
N VAL A 196 -12.91 9.43 -8.25
CA VAL A 196 -11.97 10.58 -8.29
C VAL A 196 -10.51 10.16 -8.47
N VAL A 197 -10.30 8.93 -8.93
CA VAL A 197 -8.95 8.37 -9.07
C VAL A 197 -8.18 9.06 -10.20
N GLN A 198 -6.93 9.41 -9.93
CA GLN A 198 -5.97 9.89 -10.92
C GLN A 198 -4.84 8.89 -11.05
N PHE A 199 -4.59 8.43 -12.28
CA PHE A 199 -3.51 7.50 -12.58
C PHE A 199 -2.23 8.25 -12.90
N ASP A 200 -1.10 7.72 -12.43
CA ASP A 200 0.22 8.19 -12.84
C ASP A 200 0.40 7.93 -14.35
N PRO A 201 0.61 8.97 -15.18
CA PRO A 201 0.77 8.79 -16.63
C PRO A 201 2.05 8.04 -17.00
N THR A 202 2.98 7.84 -16.06
CA THR A 202 4.21 7.07 -16.25
C THR A 202 4.07 5.60 -15.88
N LEU A 203 2.90 5.18 -15.40
CA LEU A 203 2.66 3.79 -14.98
C LEU A 203 2.86 2.83 -16.16
N GLY A 204 3.66 1.78 -15.94
CA GLY A 204 4.03 0.79 -16.96
C GLY A 204 5.20 1.20 -17.86
N LEU A 205 5.65 2.46 -17.80
CA LEU A 205 6.82 2.92 -18.53
C LEU A 205 8.11 2.55 -17.80
N GLN A 206 9.18 2.40 -18.57
CA GLN A 206 10.50 2.02 -18.06
C GLN A 206 11.38 3.27 -17.92
N SER A 207 12.04 3.41 -16.77
CA SER A 207 13.09 4.40 -16.54
C SER A 207 14.23 3.74 -15.77
N ALA A 208 15.40 3.64 -16.38
CA ALA A 208 16.58 3.08 -15.74
C ALA A 208 16.98 3.90 -14.50
N SER A 209 16.81 5.21 -14.58
CA SER A 209 17.11 6.12 -13.47
C SER A 209 16.10 6.01 -12.34
N ALA A 210 14.82 5.78 -12.62
CA ALA A 210 13.84 5.51 -11.58
C ALA A 210 14.21 4.26 -10.77
N TYR A 211 14.65 3.19 -11.45
CA TYR A 211 15.09 1.95 -10.79
C TYR A 211 16.38 2.12 -9.98
N GLN A 212 17.36 2.88 -10.49
CA GLN A 212 18.68 3.00 -9.87
C GLN A 212 18.77 4.10 -8.81
N LEU A 213 18.09 5.24 -9.06
CA LEU A 213 18.28 6.48 -8.31
C LEU A 213 17.02 6.93 -7.57
N GLY A 214 15.84 6.47 -7.99
CA GLY A 214 14.55 6.93 -7.46
C GLY A 214 14.40 6.72 -5.96
N ILE A 215 14.58 5.47 -5.48
CA ILE A 215 14.44 5.12 -4.06
C ILE A 215 15.47 5.82 -3.16
N PRO A 216 16.78 5.84 -3.50
CA PRO A 216 17.76 6.61 -2.72
C PRO A 216 17.42 8.11 -2.63
N ALA A 217 17.08 8.76 -3.76
CA ALA A 217 16.76 10.18 -3.76
C ALA A 217 15.49 10.49 -2.96
N GLN A 218 14.45 9.64 -3.08
CA GLN A 218 13.21 9.76 -2.31
C GLN A 218 13.47 9.61 -0.81
N THR A 219 14.29 8.64 -0.41
CA THR A 219 14.65 8.41 1.00
C THR A 219 15.31 9.66 1.60
N THR A 220 16.25 10.27 0.89
CA THR A 220 16.93 11.50 1.34
C THR A 220 15.96 12.67 1.49
N LEU A 221 15.08 12.88 0.49
CA LEU A 221 14.05 13.92 0.55
C LEU A 221 13.15 13.72 1.77
N TYR A 222 12.61 12.52 1.97
CA TYR A 222 11.68 12.25 3.06
C TYR A 222 12.33 12.30 4.45
N ALA A 223 13.61 11.95 4.57
CA ALA A 223 14.35 12.18 5.82
C ALA A 223 14.40 13.68 6.17
N GLY A 224 14.66 14.54 5.18
CA GLY A 224 14.63 16.00 5.36
C GLY A 224 13.23 16.53 5.68
N VAL A 225 12.20 16.04 4.98
CA VAL A 225 10.79 16.38 5.27
C VAL A 225 10.40 15.95 6.69
N GLN A 226 10.82 14.77 7.14
CA GLN A 226 10.57 14.30 8.50
C GLN A 226 11.21 15.25 9.52
N ASP A 227 12.45 15.69 9.31
CA ASP A 227 13.09 16.65 10.22
C ASP A 227 12.39 18.01 10.23
N ILE A 228 11.81 18.47 9.11
CA ILE A 228 10.98 19.67 9.08
C ILE A 228 9.70 19.47 9.90
N VAL A 229 8.99 18.35 9.69
CA VAL A 229 7.74 18.04 10.42
C VAL A 229 7.99 17.94 11.92
N LEU A 230 9.11 17.34 12.33
CA LEU A 230 9.51 17.22 13.73
C LEU A 230 10.07 18.51 14.34
N GLY A 231 10.11 19.61 13.58
CA GLY A 231 10.60 20.91 14.05
C GLY A 231 12.13 21.00 14.22
N ARG A 232 12.88 20.05 13.66
CA ARG A 232 14.36 20.04 13.70
C ARG A 232 14.98 20.91 12.60
N ARG A 233 14.21 21.22 11.56
CA ARG A 233 14.60 22.09 10.44
C ARG A 233 13.47 23.07 10.11
N PRO A 234 13.80 24.29 9.62
CA PRO A 234 12.77 25.24 9.20
C PRO A 234 12.15 24.81 7.87
N LEU A 235 10.89 25.20 7.63
CA LEU A 235 10.18 24.91 6.37
C LEU A 235 10.86 25.52 5.13
N SER A 236 11.63 26.59 5.31
CA SER A 236 12.42 27.22 4.24
C SER A 236 13.43 26.27 3.59
N ASP A 237 13.81 25.19 4.27
CA ASP A 237 14.75 24.20 3.74
C ASP A 237 14.12 23.30 2.66
N LEU A 238 12.79 23.23 2.59
CA LEU A 238 12.08 22.30 1.71
C LEU A 238 12.44 22.51 0.23
N ASP A 239 12.54 23.75 -0.21
CA ASP A 239 12.85 24.08 -1.61
C ASP A 239 14.24 23.56 -2.01
N GLY A 240 15.21 23.59 -1.07
CA GLY A 240 16.54 23.00 -1.26
C GLY A 240 16.50 21.47 -1.36
N LEU A 241 15.73 20.82 -0.47
CA LEU A 241 15.56 19.36 -0.51
C LEU A 241 14.93 18.87 -1.82
N VAL A 242 13.93 19.60 -2.33
CA VAL A 242 13.29 19.31 -3.61
C VAL A 242 14.28 19.52 -4.77
N ALA A 243 15.09 20.58 -4.73
CA ALA A 243 16.13 20.81 -5.72
C ALA A 243 17.19 19.70 -5.72
N ASP A 244 17.61 19.22 -4.55
CA ASP A 244 18.55 18.11 -4.41
C ASP A 244 17.97 16.82 -4.99
N TRP A 245 16.71 16.49 -4.68
CA TRP A 245 16.02 15.34 -5.27
C TRP A 245 15.96 15.44 -6.80
N ARG A 246 15.62 16.62 -7.31
CA ARG A 246 15.50 16.90 -8.75
C ARG A 246 16.83 16.69 -9.47
N ASN A 247 17.93 17.15 -8.87
CA ASN A 247 19.28 16.99 -9.41
C ASN A 247 19.79 15.55 -9.30
N ALA A 248 19.47 14.86 -8.21
CA ALA A 248 19.94 13.49 -7.96
C ALA A 248 19.24 12.45 -8.86
N ALA A 249 17.94 12.64 -9.14
CA ALA A 249 17.16 11.67 -9.90
C ALA A 249 16.05 12.29 -10.76
N GLY A 250 15.36 13.31 -10.25
CA GLY A 250 14.09 13.79 -10.81
C GLY A 250 14.13 14.20 -12.28
N GLU A 251 15.09 15.03 -12.71
CA GLU A 251 15.16 15.47 -14.12
C GLU A 251 15.49 14.32 -15.07
N LYS A 252 16.39 13.43 -14.66
CA LYS A 252 16.77 12.29 -15.51
C LYS A 252 15.59 11.32 -15.68
N MET A 253 14.88 11.04 -14.58
CA MET A 253 13.63 10.27 -14.61
C MET A 253 12.58 10.93 -15.52
N ARG A 254 12.38 12.24 -15.37
CA ARG A 254 11.40 12.99 -16.18
C ARG A 254 11.71 12.90 -17.67
N GLY A 255 12.97 13.08 -18.07
CA GLY A 255 13.42 12.93 -19.45
C GLY A 255 13.13 11.53 -20.00
N GLU A 256 13.55 10.49 -19.29
CA GLU A 256 13.33 9.09 -19.69
C GLU A 256 11.84 8.75 -19.83
N TYR A 257 10.99 9.22 -18.90
CA TYR A 257 9.55 9.00 -19.00
C TYR A 257 8.89 9.80 -20.13
N MET A 258 9.34 11.03 -20.39
CA MET A 258 8.85 11.82 -21.52
C MET A 258 9.20 11.17 -22.86
N ASP A 259 10.41 10.61 -22.99
CA ASP A 259 10.83 9.85 -24.17
C ASP A 259 9.98 8.58 -24.34
N ALA A 260 9.76 7.83 -23.25
CA ALA A 260 8.93 6.64 -23.26
C ALA A 260 7.47 6.97 -23.68
N LEU A 261 6.89 8.05 -23.15
CA LEU A 261 5.55 8.53 -23.53
C LEU A 261 5.45 8.97 -24.99
N ALA A 262 6.53 9.52 -25.56
CA ALA A 262 6.56 9.88 -26.96
C ALA A 262 6.63 8.63 -27.86
N ALA A 263 7.32 7.59 -27.41
CA ALA A 263 7.43 6.32 -28.13
C ALA A 263 6.09 5.54 -28.19
N THR A 264 5.26 5.60 -27.15
CA THR A 264 3.95 4.90 -27.13
C THR A 264 2.88 5.51 -28.02
N LYS A 265 3.12 6.70 -28.59
CA LYS A 265 2.17 7.40 -29.49
C LYS A 265 2.40 7.08 -30.97
N LYS A 266 3.43 6.30 -31.29
CA LYS A 266 3.73 5.81 -32.63
C LYS A 266 3.08 4.45 -32.85
#